data_AF-A0A7W0NAN1-F1
#
_entry.id   AF-A0A7W0NAN1-F1
#
_cell.length_a   1.000
_cell.length_b   1.000
_cell.length_c   1.000
_cell.angle_alpha   90.00
_cell.angle_beta   90.00
_cell.angle_gamma   90.00
#
_symmetry.space_group_name_H-M   'P 1'
#
loop_
_entity.id
_entity.type
_entity.pdbx_description
1 polymer ?
#
loop_
_entity_poly.entity_id
_entity_poly.type
_entity_poly.pdbx_seq_one_letter_code
_entity_poly.pdbx_strand_id
1 'polypeptide(L)'
;MVNQDLYNVIDEITEIGQRAELTFGHLSADQINWKPSAAGWSVGQCFEHLIKANELFYDELEKIGNGTRKNSFLESYSPLSSFFGNLLVNSSKFEKG
;
A
#
# COMPACT_ATOMS: atom_id res chain seq x y z
N MET A 1 -15.29 13.85 -19.25
CA MET A 1 -15.93 12.82 -18.41
C MET A 1 -14.91 12.47 -17.34
N VAL A 2 -15.15 12.87 -16.09
CA VAL A 2 -14.21 12.54 -15.02
C VAL A 2 -14.41 11.08 -14.63
N ASN A 3 -13.32 10.36 -14.38
CA ASN A 3 -13.36 8.94 -14.08
C ASN A 3 -13.91 8.75 -12.65
N GLN A 4 -15.14 8.25 -12.52
CA GLN A 4 -15.80 8.02 -11.23
C GLN A 4 -15.03 7.02 -10.35
N ASP A 5 -14.39 6.02 -10.96
CA ASP A 5 -13.61 5.02 -10.23
C ASP A 5 -12.39 5.66 -9.55
N LEU A 6 -11.78 6.66 -10.19
CA LEU A 6 -10.65 7.39 -9.61
C LEU A 6 -11.07 8.15 -8.34
N TYR A 7 -12.25 8.78 -8.34
CA TYR A 7 -12.76 9.46 -7.15
C TYR A 7 -13.05 8.48 -6.01
N ASN A 8 -13.67 7.34 -6.32
CA ASN A 8 -13.95 6.32 -5.30
C ASN A 8 -12.65 5.82 -4.63
N VAL A 9 -11.57 5.62 -5.40
CA VAL A 9 -10.26 5.23 -4.87
C VAL A 9 -9.65 6.33 -4.00
N ILE A 10 -9.76 7.60 -4.40
CA ILE A 10 -9.26 8.73 -3.61
C ILE A 10 -9.99 8.83 -2.28
N ASP A 11 -11.31 8.67 -2.30
CA ASP A 11 -12.14 8.72 -1.09
C ASP A 11 -11.80 7.57 -0.15
N GLU A 12 -11.64 6.34 -0.66
CA GLU A 12 -11.26 5.18 0.14
C GLU A 12 -9.89 5.34 0.80
N ILE A 13 -8.88 5.81 0.05
CA ILE A 13 -7.54 6.09 0.60
C ILE A 13 -7.61 7.16 1.69
N THR A 14 -8.42 8.20 1.47
CA THR A 14 -8.61 9.28 2.44
C THR A 14 -9.26 8.76 3.72
N GLU A 15 -10.31 7.93 3.60
CA GLU A 15 -10.99 7.34 4.75
C GLU A 15 -10.06 6.40 5.54
N ILE A 16 -9.26 5.57 4.85
CA ILE A 16 -8.26 4.71 5.50
C ILE A 16 -7.26 5.57 6.30
N GLY A 17 -6.75 6.66 5.73
CA GLY A 17 -5.84 7.58 6.41
C GLY A 17 -6.47 8.21 7.65
N GLN A 18 -7.72 8.66 7.55
CA GLN A 18 -8.45 9.22 8.70
C GLN A 18 -8.69 8.18 9.78
N ARG A 19 -9.06 6.94 9.43
CA ARG A 19 -9.22 5.86 10.41
C ARG A 19 -7.91 5.52 11.10
N ALA A 20 -6.80 5.52 10.38
CA ALA A 20 -5.48 5.30 10.97
C ALA A 20 -5.14 6.39 12.00
N GLU A 21 -5.35 7.67 11.65
CA GLU A 21 -5.13 8.80 12.56
C GLU A 21 -6.04 8.74 13.80
N LEU A 22 -7.33 8.45 13.63
CA LEU A 22 -8.25 8.28 14.75
C LEU A 22 -7.84 7.13 15.68
N THR A 23 -7.35 6.03 15.10
CA THR A 23 -6.98 4.82 15.84
C THR A 23 -5.63 4.95 16.56
N PHE A 24 -4.65 5.60 15.94
CA PHE A 24 -3.26 5.58 16.42
C PHE A 24 -2.67 6.96 16.71
N GLY A 25 -3.28 8.06 16.24
CA GLY A 25 -2.77 9.42 16.38
C GLY A 25 -2.72 9.94 17.82
N HIS A 26 -3.45 9.29 18.73
CA HIS A 26 -3.39 9.60 20.17
C HIS A 26 -2.24 8.87 20.91
N LEU A 27 -1.52 7.96 20.25
CA LEU A 27 -0.43 7.21 20.86
C LEU A 27 0.83 8.09 20.98
N SER A 28 1.49 8.01 22.14
CA SER A 28 2.82 8.58 22.33
C SER A 28 3.89 7.85 21.53
N ALA A 29 5.06 8.47 21.37
CA ALA A 29 6.22 7.88 20.70
C ALA A 29 6.62 6.52 21.31
N ASP A 30 6.52 6.36 22.63
CA ASP A 30 6.84 5.10 23.30
C ASP A 30 5.80 4.03 23.00
N GLN A 31 4.51 4.39 22.97
CA GLN A 31 3.42 3.47 22.69
C GLN A 31 3.42 2.99 21.23
N ILE A 32 3.61 3.90 20.27
CA ILE A 32 3.62 3.54 18.85
C ILE A 32 4.86 2.69 18.49
N ASN A 33 5.97 2.88 19.22
CA ASN A 33 7.20 2.10 19.04
C ASN A 33 7.32 0.88 19.96
N TRP A 34 6.32 0.63 20.82
CA TRP A 34 6.31 -0.54 21.68
C TRP A 34 6.23 -1.82 20.85
N LYS A 35 7.02 -2.84 21.24
CA LYS A 35 7.10 -4.12 20.54
C LYS A 35 6.51 -5.23 21.42
N PRO A 36 5.63 -6.09 20.88
CA PRO A 36 5.03 -7.18 21.65
C PRO A 36 6.03 -8.32 21.98
N SER A 37 7.11 -8.41 21.22
CA SER A 37 8.24 -9.33 21.47
C SER A 37 9.48 -8.82 20.74
N ALA A 38 10.66 -9.41 21.02
CA ALA A 38 11.91 -9.03 20.35
C ALA A 38 11.84 -9.20 18.82
N ALA A 39 11.10 -10.20 18.33
CA ALA A 39 10.89 -10.47 16.89
C ALA A 39 9.63 -9.79 16.32
N GLY A 40 8.73 -9.32 17.18
CA GLY A 40 7.50 -8.64 16.76
C GLY A 40 7.77 -7.23 16.25
N TRP A 41 6.86 -6.73 15.42
CA TRP A 41 6.92 -5.35 14.91
C TRP A 41 6.09 -4.44 15.81
N SER A 42 6.56 -3.21 15.99
CA SER A 42 5.72 -2.16 16.56
C SER A 42 4.75 -1.62 15.51
N VAL A 43 3.72 -0.89 15.96
CA VAL A 43 2.80 -0.18 15.06
C VAL A 43 3.57 0.83 14.20
N GLY A 44 4.54 1.55 14.78
CA GLY A 44 5.39 2.49 14.06
C GLY A 44 6.23 1.83 12.97
N GLN A 45 6.75 0.62 13.23
CA GLN A 45 7.47 -0.16 12.21
C GLN A 45 6.57 -0.63 11.08
N CYS A 46 5.32 -1.00 11.38
CA CYS A 46 4.34 -1.31 10.35
C CYS A 46 4.04 -0.08 9.47
N PHE A 47 3.85 1.09 10.06
CA PHE A 47 3.65 2.33 9.30
C PHE A 47 4.85 2.67 8.43
N GLU A 48 6.07 2.62 8.97
CA GLU A 48 7.28 2.88 8.19
C GLU A 48 7.36 1.95 6.97
N HIS A 49 7.07 0.67 7.14
CA HIS A 49 7.07 -0.29 6.03
C HIS A 49 6.00 0.04 4.97
N LEU A 50 4.78 0.38 5.40
CA LEU A 50 3.70 0.77 4.49
C LEU A 50 4.04 2.07 3.74
N ILE A 51 4.61 3.07 4.41
CA ILE A 51 5.04 4.33 3.79
C ILE A 51 6.12 4.04 2.75
N LYS A 52 7.17 3.28 3.11
CA LYS A 52 8.25 2.91 2.19
C LYS A 52 7.75 2.13 0.99
N ALA A 53 6.80 1.21 1.18
CA ALA A 53 6.18 0.49 0.08
C ALA A 53 5.36 1.42 -0.84
N ASN A 54 4.63 2.38 -0.27
CA ASN A 54 3.84 3.34 -1.02
C ASN A 54 4.70 4.34 -1.82
N GLU A 55 5.84 4.77 -1.26
CA GLU A 55 6.80 5.65 -1.93
C GLU A 55 7.30 5.08 -3.26
N LEU A 56 7.38 3.75 -3.39
CA LEU A 56 7.77 3.07 -4.63
C LEU A 56 6.83 3.38 -5.82
N PHE A 57 5.59 3.80 -5.55
CA PHE A 57 4.63 4.15 -6.60
C PHE A 57 4.74 5.61 -7.04
N TYR A 58 5.36 6.50 -6.25
CA TYR A 58 5.30 7.95 -6.50
C TYR A 58 5.92 8.34 -7.85
N ASP A 59 7.10 7.81 -8.18
CA ASP A 59 7.76 8.07 -9.46
C ASP A 59 6.90 7.64 -10.66
N GLU A 60 6.17 6.53 -10.53
CA GLU A 60 5.33 6.02 -11.62
C GLU A 60 4.02 6.82 -11.74
N LEU A 61 3.41 7.17 -10.62
CA LEU A 61 2.23 8.03 -10.58
C LEU A 61 2.54 9.43 -11.16
N GLU A 62 3.72 9.98 -10.86
CA GLU A 62 4.17 11.25 -11.43
C GLU A 62 4.34 11.17 -12.95
N LYS A 63 4.96 10.10 -13.47
CA LYS A 63 5.06 9.89 -14.92
C LYS A 63 3.69 9.77 -15.59
N ILE A 64 2.73 9.11 -14.94
CA ILE A 64 1.35 8.98 -15.43
C ILE A 64 0.67 10.35 -15.44
N GLY A 65 0.75 11.11 -14.34
CA GLY A 65 0.16 12.44 -14.23
C GLY A 65 0.73 13.44 -15.24
N ASN A 66 2.03 13.36 -15.52
CA ASN A 66 2.70 14.17 -16.53
C ASN A 66 2.51 13.66 -17.97
N GLY A 67 1.83 12.53 -18.17
CA GLY A 67 1.64 11.90 -19.48
C GLY A 67 2.94 11.37 -20.12
N THR A 68 4.01 11.22 -19.35
CA THR A 68 5.34 10.80 -19.81
C THR A 68 5.62 9.31 -19.61
N ARG A 69 4.68 8.60 -18.98
CA ARG A 69 4.75 7.15 -18.73
C ARG A 69 4.80 6.37 -20.04
N LYS A 70 5.93 5.69 -20.28
CA LYS A 70 6.12 4.78 -21.41
C LYS A 70 6.04 3.34 -20.89
N ASN A 71 5.00 2.61 -21.26
CA ASN A 71 4.94 1.17 -21.00
C ASN A 71 6.12 0.49 -21.72
N SER A 72 7.02 -0.14 -20.98
CA SER A 72 8.09 -0.90 -21.61
C SER A 72 7.49 -2.19 -22.18
N PHE A 73 7.80 -2.51 -23.44
CA PHE A 73 7.30 -3.72 -24.11
C PHE A 73 7.59 -5.02 -23.34
N LEU A 74 8.57 -5.02 -22.43
CA LEU A 74 8.90 -6.14 -21.53
C LEU A 74 8.00 -6.23 -20.27
N GLU A 75 7.38 -5.15 -19.80
CA GLU A 75 6.41 -5.20 -18.68
C GLU A 75 5.10 -5.89 -19.11
N SER A 76 4.71 -5.72 -20.39
CA SER A 76 3.60 -6.43 -21.01
C SER A 76 3.78 -7.95 -21.05
N TYR A 77 5.01 -8.46 -20.89
CA TYR A 77 5.35 -9.88 -21.00
C TYR A 77 6.12 -10.38 -19.76
N SER A 78 6.01 -9.71 -18.62
CA SER A 78 6.79 -10.09 -17.44
C SER A 78 6.19 -11.32 -16.74
N PRO A 79 6.81 -12.52 -16.81
CA PRO A 79 6.30 -13.75 -16.19
C PRO A 79 6.31 -13.70 -14.65
N LEU A 80 6.95 -12.67 -14.07
CA LEU A 80 6.97 -12.41 -12.63
C LEU A 80 5.62 -11.89 -12.10
N SER A 81 4.83 -11.19 -12.92
CA SER A 81 3.49 -10.72 -12.53
C SER A 81 2.54 -11.89 -12.23
N SER A 82 2.60 -12.97 -13.03
CA SER A 82 1.86 -14.21 -12.78
C SER A 82 2.31 -14.96 -11.52
N PHE A 83 3.57 -14.81 -11.09
CA PHE A 83 4.08 -15.49 -9.90
C PHE A 83 3.60 -14.79 -8.61
N PHE A 84 3.68 -13.45 -8.56
CA PHE A 84 3.18 -12.67 -7.43
C PHE A 84 1.65 -12.58 -7.39
N GLY A 85 0.98 -12.56 -8.54
CA GLY A 85 -0.49 -12.58 -8.61
C GLY A 85 -1.08 -13.84 -7.98
N ASN A 86 -0.50 -15.01 -8.27
CA ASN A 86 -0.94 -16.27 -7.64
C ASN A 86 -0.64 -16.32 -6.15
N LEU A 87 0.51 -15.78 -5.70
CA LEU A 87 0.85 -15.70 -4.28
C LEU A 87 -0.16 -14.83 -3.49
N LEU A 88 -0.53 -13.66 -4.05
CA LEU A 88 -1.52 -12.76 -3.46
C LEU A 88 -2.93 -13.38 -3.44
N VAL A 89 -3.41 -13.94 -4.55
CA VAL A 89 -4.72 -14.61 -4.62
C VAL A 89 -4.81 -15.80 -3.65
N ASN A 90 -3.71 -16.53 -3.49
CA ASN A 90 -3.69 -17.63 -2.53
C ASN A 90 -3.72 -17.10 -1.09
N SER A 91 -3.00 -16.01 -0.76
CA SER A 91 -3.02 -15.40 0.58
C SER A 91 -4.41 -14.93 1.02
N SER A 92 -5.25 -14.46 0.09
CA SER A 92 -6.64 -14.04 0.39
C SER A 92 -7.60 -15.22 0.59
N LYS A 93 -7.22 -16.43 0.16
CA LYS A 93 -8.02 -17.66 0.35
C LYS A 93 -7.72 -18.36 1.67
N PHE A 94 -6.64 -18.02 2.36
CA PHE A 94 -6.27 -18.62 3.66
C PHE A 94 -7.04 -18.04 4.86
N GLU A 95 -7.92 -17.05 4.67
CA GLU A 95 -8.80 -16.50 5.72
C GLU A 95 -10.19 -17.16 5.81
N LYS A 96 -10.43 -18.27 5.10
CA LYS A 96 -11.64 -19.11 5.27
C LYS A 96 -11.29 -20.53 5.68
N GLY A 97 -10.61 -20.67 6.82
CA GLY A 97 -10.44 -21.91 7.57
C GLY A 97 -10.96 -21.73 8.98
#